data_AF-A0A6A5UGQ9-F1
#
_entry.id   AF-A0A6A5UGQ9-F1
#
_cell.length_a   1.000
_cell.length_b   1.000
_cell.length_c   1.000
_cell.angle_alpha   90.00
_cell.angle_beta   90.00
_cell.angle_gamma   90.00
#
_symmetry.space_group_name_H-M   'P 1'
#
loop_
_entity.id
_entity.type
_entity.pdbx_description
1 polymer ?
#
loop_
_entity_poly.entity_id
_entity_poly.type
_entity_poly.pdbx_seq_one_letter_code
_entity_poly.pdbx_strand_id
1 'polypeptide(L)'
;IIDHHRGQTGLEAVPEEDDEVEPPPSLTEALKALSIVQRFVEAQEDSSIEQVSSLCQIERSLNHQRIKKCRQTTIDSYFLSL
;
A
#
# COMPACT_ATOMS: atom_id res chain seq x y z
N ILE A 1 46.72 -20.00 28.72
CA ILE A 1 45.28 -20.14 28.45
C ILE A 1 44.62 -19.00 29.17
N ILE A 2 44.21 -17.96 28.43
CA ILE A 2 43.53 -16.78 28.99
C ILE A 2 42.06 -16.96 28.67
N ASP A 3 41.26 -17.10 29.71
CA ASP A 3 39.82 -17.33 29.64
C ASP A 3 39.10 -15.98 29.45
N HIS A 4 38.31 -15.86 28.38
CA HIS A 4 37.66 -14.62 27.95
C HIS A 4 36.13 -14.68 28.09
N HIS A 5 35.65 -15.11 29.26
CA HIS A 5 34.22 -15.03 29.57
C HIS A 5 33.96 -14.36 30.92
N ARG A 6 33.86 -13.01 30.91
CA ARG A 6 32.85 -12.32 31.73
C ARG A 6 32.70 -10.84 31.36
N GLY A 7 31.59 -10.56 30.68
CA GLY A 7 30.67 -9.50 31.06
C GLY A 7 31.16 -8.06 30.98
N GLN A 8 30.97 -7.45 29.81
CA GLN A 8 30.58 -6.05 29.76
C GLN A 8 29.37 -5.92 28.83
N THR A 9 28.21 -6.17 29.44
CA THR A 9 26.90 -5.71 29.00
C THR A 9 26.98 -4.18 28.95
N GLY A 10 26.83 -3.60 27.76
CA GLY A 10 26.96 -2.17 27.58
C GLY A 10 26.45 -1.74 26.21
N LEU A 11 25.17 -2.02 25.96
CA LEU A 11 24.31 -1.35 24.99
C LEU A 11 24.98 -1.12 23.62
N GLU A 12 24.94 -2.13 22.75
CA GLU A 12 24.68 -1.78 21.35
C GLU A 12 23.36 -1.03 21.38
N ALA A 13 23.42 0.28 21.14
CA ALA A 13 22.24 1.05 20.83
C ALA A 13 21.64 0.40 19.59
N VAL A 14 20.63 -0.44 19.80
CA VAL A 14 19.64 -0.73 18.77
C VAL A 14 19.23 0.66 18.28
N PRO A 15 19.47 1.01 17.00
CA PRO A 15 18.95 2.27 16.50
C PRO A 15 17.46 2.23 16.81
N GLU A 16 16.96 3.21 17.57
CA GLU A 16 15.53 3.33 17.84
C GLU A 16 14.86 3.26 16.47
N GLU A 17 14.20 2.13 16.17
CA GLU A 17 13.35 2.06 15.00
C GLU A 17 12.33 3.16 15.24
N ASP A 18 12.37 4.16 14.37
CA ASP A 18 11.43 5.26 14.39
C ASP A 18 10.03 4.66 14.28
N ASP A 19 9.40 4.42 15.42
CA ASP A 19 8.05 3.86 15.59
C ASP A 19 6.98 4.86 15.11
N GLU A 20 7.37 5.85 14.30
CA GLU A 20 6.46 6.67 13.51
C GLU A 20 5.77 5.77 12.48
N VAL A 21 4.59 5.25 12.87
CA VAL A 21 3.67 4.56 11.97
C VAL A 21 3.40 5.48 10.78
N GLU A 22 3.91 5.11 9.60
CA GLU A 22 3.66 5.86 8.38
C GLU A 22 2.16 6.14 8.22
N PRO A 23 1.77 7.36 7.84
CA PRO A 23 0.37 7.69 7.67
C PRO A 23 -0.25 6.80 6.58
N PRO A 24 -1.54 6.43 6.70
CA PRO A 24 -2.18 5.59 5.71
C PRO A 24 -2.16 6.28 4.33
N PRO A 25 -1.84 5.54 3.25
CA PRO A 25 -1.70 6.13 1.93
C PRO A 25 -3.02 6.72 1.44
N SER A 26 -2.93 7.81 0.68
CA SER A 26 -4.10 8.35 -0.02
C SER A 26 -4.60 7.34 -1.06
N LEU A 27 -5.86 7.49 -1.47
CA LEU A 27 -6.47 6.62 -2.48
C LEU A 27 -5.68 6.60 -3.80
N THR A 28 -5.13 7.74 -4.18
CA THR A 28 -4.32 7.88 -5.39
C THR A 28 -2.97 7.17 -5.24
N GLU A 29 -2.34 7.25 -4.08
CA GLU A 29 -1.08 6.54 -3.78
C GLU A 29 -1.31 5.04 -3.73
N ALA A 30 -2.39 4.57 -3.11
CA ALA A 30 -2.75 3.16 -3.08
C ALA A 30 -2.96 2.58 -4.48
N LEU A 31 -3.63 3.31 -5.38
CA LEU A 31 -3.82 2.89 -6.77
C LEU A 31 -2.50 2.85 -7.56
N LYS A 32 -1.60 3.81 -7.34
CA LYS A 32 -0.26 3.81 -7.96
C LYS A 32 0.58 2.63 -7.49
N ALA A 33 0.62 2.39 -6.18
CA ALA A 33 1.33 1.27 -5.59
C ALA A 33 0.78 -0.06 -6.12
N LEU A 34 -0.55 -0.21 -6.20
CA LEU A 34 -1.18 -1.39 -6.76
C LEU A 34 -0.77 -1.65 -8.22
N SER A 35 -0.71 -0.60 -9.04
CA SER A 35 -0.28 -0.72 -10.44
C SER A 35 1.17 -1.21 -10.58
N ILE A 36 2.05 -0.81 -9.66
CA ILE A 36 3.45 -1.31 -9.63
C ILE A 36 3.46 -2.80 -9.28
N VAL A 37 2.71 -3.21 -8.26
CA VAL A 37 2.63 -4.61 -7.83
C VAL A 37 2.01 -5.49 -8.91
N GLN A 38 0.97 -5.02 -9.61
CA GLN A 38 0.37 -5.73 -10.74
C GLN A 38 1.39 -6.00 -11.84
N ARG A 39 2.13 -4.98 -12.28
CA ARG A 39 3.18 -5.15 -13.30
C ARG A 39 4.29 -6.08 -12.86
N PHE A 40 4.65 -6.04 -11.58
CA PHE A 40 5.66 -6.93 -11.02
C PHE A 40 5.19 -8.38 -11.06
N VAL A 41 3.95 -8.65 -10.64
CA VAL A 41 3.37 -10.00 -10.67
C VAL A 41 3.20 -10.48 -12.12
N GLU A 42 2.72 -9.64 -13.03
CA GLU A 42 2.60 -9.98 -14.47
C GLU A 42 3.96 -10.33 -15.11
N ALA A 43 5.05 -9.74 -14.63
CA ALA A 43 6.40 -10.03 -15.10
C ALA A 43 7.00 -11.33 -14.52
N GLN A 44 6.36 -11.94 -13.51
CA GLN A 44 6.79 -13.21 -12.95
C GLN A 44 6.20 -14.38 -13.75
N GLU A 45 7.06 -15.32 -14.17
CA GLU A 45 6.65 -16.54 -14.88
C GLU A 45 5.75 -17.44 -14.02
N ASP A 46 5.87 -17.40 -12.69
CA ASP A 46 5.11 -18.22 -11.73
C ASP A 46 4.01 -17.45 -11.00
N SER A 47 3.44 -16.41 -11.63
CA SER A 47 2.34 -15.66 -11.01
C SER A 47 1.14 -16.56 -10.73
N SER A 48 0.82 -16.73 -9.45
CA SER A 48 -0.32 -17.57 -9.04
C SER A 48 -1.64 -16.88 -9.39
N ILE A 49 -2.60 -17.67 -9.87
CA ILE A 49 -3.99 -17.22 -10.13
C ILE A 49 -4.58 -16.53 -8.89
N GLU A 50 -4.21 -16.99 -7.69
CA GLU A 50 -4.67 -16.40 -6.43
C GLU A 50 -4.12 -15.00 -6.20
N GLN A 51 -2.86 -14.75 -6.57
CA GLN A 51 -2.22 -13.44 -6.46
C GLN A 51 -2.89 -12.45 -7.41
N VAL A 52 -3.11 -12.85 -8.67
CA VAL A 52 -3.79 -12.03 -9.67
C VAL A 52 -5.24 -11.72 -9.26
N SER A 53 -5.95 -12.72 -8.74
CA SER A 53 -7.33 -12.56 -8.24
C SER A 53 -7.39 -11.57 -7.07
N SER A 54 -6.46 -11.68 -6.13
CA SER A 54 -6.37 -10.78 -4.97
C SER A 54 -6.10 -9.34 -5.40
N LEU A 55 -5.17 -9.12 -6.34
CA LEU A 55 -4.88 -7.79 -6.88
C LEU A 55 -6.10 -7.19 -7.59
N CYS A 56 -6.81 -7.97 -8.40
CA CYS A 56 -8.06 -7.55 -9.04
C CYS A 56 -9.13 -7.11 -8.03
N GLN A 57 -9.25 -7.83 -6.91
CA GLN A 57 -10.23 -7.50 -5.88
C GLN A 57 -9.89 -6.19 -5.16
N ILE A 58 -8.61 -5.97 -4.86
CA ILE A 58 -8.12 -4.73 -4.26
C ILE A 58 -8.38 -3.55 -5.21
N GLU A 59 -8.08 -3.71 -6.49
CA GLU A 59 -8.31 -2.67 -7.51
C GLU A 59 -9.79 -2.25 -7.57
N ARG A 60 -10.70 -3.22 -7.58
CA ARG A 60 -12.15 -2.97 -7.59
C ARG A 60 -12.61 -2.22 -6.33
N SER A 61 -12.09 -2.61 -5.17
CA SER A 61 -12.42 -1.96 -3.89
C SER A 61 -11.99 -0.49 -3.88
N LEU A 62 -10.76 -0.21 -4.31
CA LEU A 62 -10.23 1.16 -4.37
C LEU A 62 -11.00 2.01 -5.40
N ASN A 63 -11.32 1.46 -6.56
CA ASN A 63 -12.12 2.16 -7.56
C ASN A 63 -13.54 2.47 -7.07
N HIS A 64 -14.17 1.54 -6.35
CA HIS A 64 -15.48 1.79 -5.73
C HIS A 64 -15.42 2.93 -4.71
N GLN A 65 -14.38 2.97 -3.88
CA GLN A 65 -14.16 4.10 -2.96
C GLN A 65 -13.97 5.42 -3.71
N ARG A 66 -13.26 5.39 -4.86
CA ARG A 66 -13.06 6.58 -5.70
C ARG A 66 -14.38 7.12 -6.21
N ILE A 67 -15.22 6.24 -6.75
CA ILE A 67 -16.54 6.61 -7.29
C ILE A 67 -17.44 7.13 -6.18
N LYS A 68 -17.47 6.48 -5.00
CA LYS A 68 -18.24 6.97 -3.84
C LYS A 68 -17.82 8.36 -3.36
N LYS A 69 -16.53 8.72 -3.50
CA LYS A 69 -16.02 10.05 -3.15
C LYS A 69 -16.34 11.11 -4.20
N CYS A 70 -16.57 10.73 -5.46
CA CYS A 70 -17.03 11.67 -6.47
C CYS A 70 -18.49 12.04 -6.20
N ARG A 71 -18.77 13.35 -6.07
CA ARG A 71 -20.14 13.85 -5.96
C ARG A 71 -20.91 13.50 -7.24
N GLN A 72 -21.95 12.68 -7.11
CA GLN A 72 -22.91 12.46 -8.18
C GLN A 72 -23.54 13.82 -8.53
N THR A 73 -23.34 14.28 -9.76
CA THR A 73 -24.04 15.46 -10.26
C THR A 73 -25.45 15.06 -10.69
N THR A 74 -26.44 15.86 -10.30
CA THR A 74 -27.83 15.66 -10.74
C THR A 74 -27.94 16.09 -12.20
N ILE A 75 -28.82 15.45 -12.98
CA ILE A 75 -29.03 15.81 -14.39
C ILE A 75 -29.34 17.31 -14.58
N ASP A 76 -30.01 17.92 -13.60
CA ASP A 76 -30.34 19.35 -13.56
C ASP A 76 -29.11 20.26 -13.62
N SER A 77 -27.94 19.82 -13.13
CA SER A 77 -26.71 20.62 -13.21
C SER A 77 -26.22 20.82 -14.65
N TYR A 78 -26.61 19.95 -15.58
CA TYR A 78 -26.28 20.08 -17.00
C TYR A 78 -27.21 21.05 -17.73
N PHE A 79 -28.44 21.22 -17.24
CA PHE A 79 -29.43 22.15 -17.81
C PHE A 79 -29.23 23.59 -17.32
N LEU A 80 -28.58 23.80 -16.17
CA LEU A 80 -28.25 25.13 -15.64
C LEU A 80 -26.99 25.75 -16.27
N SER A 81 -26.22 24.97 -17.04
CA SER A 81 -24.99 25.42 -17.72
C SER A 81 -25.20 25.79 -19.20
N LEU A 82 -26.45 25.85 -19.66
CA LEU A 82 -26.88 26.23 -21.02
C LEU A 82 -27.67 27.54 -20.97
#